data_AF-A0A9W9IH24-F1
#
_entry.id   AF-A0A9W9IH24-F1
#
_cell.length_a   1.000
_cell.length_b   1.000
_cell.length_c   1.000
_cell.angle_alpha   90.00
_cell.angle_beta   90.00
_cell.angle_gamma   90.00
#
_symmetry.space_group_name_H-M   'P 1'
#
loop_
_entity.id
_entity.type
_entity.pdbx_description
1 polymer ?
#
loop_
_entity_poly.entity_id
_entity_poly.type
_entity_poly.pdbx_seq_one_letter_code
_entity_poly.pdbx_strand_id
1 'polypeptide(L)'
;MWWQTAAEVEEAVSYLEDKLCLPELVNYTFTHRSRLVRPVVSYDATALALSFLPAAGEESNAKDSTDDNYTYHHLRRDLCESISLCDRQFGSRYTVPSAHVTIARWALPPGLDREAELNTISQRAPRIVDQIESINRELQSDDWHRFGDPHQGEWWVGQETGLQLNKGRTWYGRDCSVYSGQGFNP
;
A
#
# COMPACT_ATOMS: atom_id res chain seq x y z
N MET A 1 15.93 -13.32 -12.74
CA MET A 1 16.84 -12.52 -11.89
C MET A 1 16.61 -11.08 -12.32
N TRP A 2 15.83 -10.29 -11.57
CA TRP A 2 15.29 -9.01 -12.06
C TRP A 2 16.03 -7.82 -11.42
N TRP A 3 17.30 -7.65 -11.78
CA TRP A 3 18.05 -6.44 -11.48
C TRP A 3 18.16 -5.67 -12.79
N GLN A 4 17.64 -4.44 -12.80
CA GLN A 4 17.83 -3.53 -13.91
C GLN A 4 19.05 -2.65 -13.62
N THR A 5 19.80 -2.36 -14.67
CA THR A 5 20.84 -1.36 -14.67
C THR A 5 20.22 0.03 -14.52
N ALA A 6 21.00 1.01 -14.05
CA ALA A 6 20.52 2.39 -13.96
C ALA A 6 20.07 2.92 -15.33
N ALA A 7 20.81 2.58 -16.41
CA ALA A 7 20.46 2.98 -17.76
C ALA A 7 19.10 2.43 -18.22
N GLU A 8 18.81 1.15 -17.97
CA GLU A 8 17.51 0.55 -18.31
C GLU A 8 16.35 1.19 -17.53
N VAL A 9 16.59 1.62 -16.29
CA VAL A 9 15.60 2.34 -15.47
C VAL A 9 15.34 3.74 -16.02
N GLU A 10 16.39 4.50 -16.36
CA GLU A 10 16.24 5.83 -16.95
C GLU A 10 15.54 5.78 -18.32
N GLU A 11 15.88 4.80 -19.16
CA GLU A 11 15.21 4.58 -20.44
C GLU A 11 13.73 4.24 -20.24
N ALA A 12 13.38 3.47 -19.21
CA ALA A 12 11.98 3.17 -18.89
C ALA A 12 11.20 4.40 -18.45
N VAL A 13 11.81 5.28 -17.64
CA VAL A 13 11.19 6.52 -17.18
C VAL A 13 10.98 7.49 -18.35
N SER A 14 12.00 7.72 -19.16
CA SER A 14 11.89 8.59 -20.35
C SER A 14 10.84 8.06 -21.34
N TYR A 15 10.76 6.74 -21.53
CA TYR A 15 9.73 6.15 -22.37
C TYR A 15 8.31 6.40 -21.81
N LEU A 16 8.11 6.30 -20.49
CA LEU A 16 6.82 6.59 -19.86
C LEU A 16 6.45 8.07 -19.96
N GLU A 17 7.42 8.97 -19.80
CA GLU A 17 7.24 10.43 -19.98
C GLU A 17 6.80 10.78 -21.42
N ASP A 18 7.35 10.09 -22.42
CA ASP A 18 7.00 10.31 -23.83
C ASP A 18 5.61 9.75 -24.22
N LYS A 19 5.15 8.70 -23.53
CA LYS A 19 3.94 7.95 -23.90
C LYS A 19 2.71 8.31 -23.08
N LEU A 20 2.89 8.78 -21.84
CA LEU A 20 1.79 9.00 -20.90
C LEU A 20 1.81 10.43 -20.36
N CYS A 21 0.62 10.97 -20.08
CA CYS A 21 0.48 12.18 -19.28
C CYS A 21 0.73 11.86 -17.80
N LEU A 22 2.00 11.80 -17.38
CA LEU A 22 2.35 11.47 -15.99
C LEU A 22 1.71 12.39 -14.96
N PRO A 23 1.59 13.72 -15.16
CA PRO A 23 0.86 14.59 -14.24
C PRO A 23 -0.60 14.20 -14.03
N GLU A 24 -1.29 13.76 -15.08
CA GLU A 24 -2.67 13.29 -14.97
C GLU A 24 -2.74 11.96 -14.21
N LEU A 25 -1.81 11.04 -14.50
CA LEU A 25 -1.72 9.75 -13.84
C LEU A 25 -1.43 9.89 -12.33
N VAL A 26 -0.48 10.74 -11.93
CA VAL A 26 -0.15 10.89 -10.50
C VAL A 26 -1.23 11.62 -9.70
N ASN A 27 -2.02 12.46 -10.37
CA ASN A 27 -3.15 13.19 -9.78
C ASN A 27 -4.50 12.48 -9.98
N TYR A 28 -4.52 11.23 -10.45
CA TYR A 28 -5.75 10.52 -10.79
C TYR A 28 -6.73 10.42 -9.62
N THR A 29 -6.20 10.37 -8.39
CA THR A 29 -6.97 10.32 -7.14
C THR A 29 -7.75 11.60 -6.82
N PHE A 30 -7.55 12.71 -7.53
CA PHE A 30 -8.37 13.92 -7.36
C PHE A 30 -9.82 13.71 -7.78
N THR A 31 -10.01 13.09 -8.93
CA THR A 31 -11.31 12.84 -9.56
C THR A 31 -11.83 11.43 -9.28
N HIS A 32 -10.91 10.49 -9.01
CA HIS A 32 -11.22 9.08 -8.77
C HIS A 32 -10.82 8.67 -7.35
N ARG A 33 -11.56 9.21 -6.38
CA ARG A 33 -11.32 8.95 -4.96
C ARG A 33 -11.78 7.54 -4.61
N SER A 34 -10.92 6.78 -3.95
CA SER A 34 -11.28 5.46 -3.41
C SER A 34 -11.03 5.44 -1.91
N ARG A 35 -11.99 4.85 -1.19
CA ARG A 35 -11.96 4.75 0.26
C ARG A 35 -11.67 3.31 0.69
N LEU A 36 -10.85 3.20 1.71
CA LEU A 36 -10.45 1.96 2.36
C LEU A 36 -10.92 1.99 3.81
N VAL A 37 -11.46 0.87 4.30
CA VAL A 37 -12.06 0.74 5.62
C VAL A 37 -11.67 -0.59 6.26
N ARG A 38 -12.08 -0.77 7.52
CA ARG A 38 -11.89 -2.02 8.30
C ARG A 38 -10.42 -2.49 8.30
N PRO A 39 -9.50 -1.69 8.87
CA PRO A 39 -8.11 -2.08 8.94
C PRO A 39 -7.94 -3.38 9.76
N VAL A 40 -7.06 -4.26 9.31
CA VAL A 40 -6.68 -5.49 10.00
C VAL A 40 -5.17 -5.66 9.95
N VAL A 41 -4.57 -5.98 11.10
CA VAL A 41 -3.17 -6.35 11.19
C VAL A 41 -3.01 -7.80 10.73
N SER A 42 -2.42 -7.96 9.55
CA SER A 42 -2.11 -9.24 8.91
C SER A 42 -0.62 -9.56 9.03
N TYR A 43 -0.25 -10.83 9.15
CA TYR A 43 1.14 -11.27 9.21
C TYR A 43 1.34 -12.59 8.46
N ASP A 44 2.56 -12.77 7.97
CA ASP A 44 3.03 -14.03 7.39
C ASP A 44 4.47 -14.32 7.85
N ALA A 45 5.10 -15.34 7.25
CA ALA A 45 6.48 -15.71 7.54
C ALA A 45 7.53 -14.63 7.16
N THR A 46 7.12 -13.55 6.48
CA THR A 46 8.02 -12.51 5.94
C THR A 46 7.78 -11.13 6.55
N ALA A 47 6.55 -10.78 6.92
CA ALA A 47 6.19 -9.43 7.30
C ALA A 47 4.93 -9.32 8.18
N LEU A 48 4.76 -8.11 8.71
CA LEU A 48 3.54 -7.60 9.32
C LEU A 48 3.01 -6.45 8.45
N ALA A 49 1.71 -6.43 8.15
CA ALA A 49 1.08 -5.42 7.33
C ALA A 49 -0.30 -5.04 7.85
N LEU A 50 -0.64 -3.75 7.75
CA LEU A 50 -2.00 -3.26 7.94
C LEU A 50 -2.75 -3.37 6.62
N SER A 51 -3.74 -4.24 6.55
CA SER A 51 -4.55 -4.50 5.36
C SER A 51 -5.92 -3.83 5.49
N PHE A 52 -6.49 -3.43 4.36
CA PHE A 52 -7.77 -2.74 4.30
C PHE A 52 -8.71 -3.38 3.27
N LEU A 53 -10.00 -3.13 3.44
CA LEU A 53 -11.03 -3.48 2.47
C LEU A 53 -11.48 -2.23 1.71
N PRO A 54 -11.85 -2.33 0.42
CA PRO A 54 -12.57 -1.25 -0.25
C PRO A 54 -13.88 -0.97 0.48
N ALA A 55 -14.21 0.31 0.64
CA ALA A 55 -15.53 0.71 1.11
C ALA A 55 -16.62 0.28 0.14
N ALA A 56 -17.80 -0.01 0.67
CA ALA A 56 -18.99 -0.47 -0.03
C ALA A 56 -20.27 0.15 0.57
N GLY A 57 -20.20 1.41 1.02
CA GLY A 57 -21.30 2.15 1.61
C GLY A 57 -21.33 2.17 3.14
N GLU A 58 -20.21 1.84 3.81
CA GLU A 58 -20.07 2.06 5.24
C GLU A 58 -20.27 3.55 5.59
N GLU A 59 -20.85 3.86 6.75
CA GLU A 59 -20.97 5.25 7.20
C GLU A 59 -19.59 5.90 7.30
N SER A 60 -19.52 7.19 6.97
CA SER A 60 -18.29 7.98 7.03
C SER A 60 -18.54 9.29 7.75
N ASN A 61 -17.60 9.67 8.61
CA ASN A 61 -17.60 10.99 9.25
C ASN A 61 -17.11 12.11 8.31
N ALA A 62 -16.68 11.79 7.09
CA ALA A 62 -16.29 12.77 6.10
C ALA A 62 -17.50 13.58 5.62
N LYS A 63 -17.35 14.91 5.52
CA LYS A 63 -18.40 15.83 5.03
C LYS A 63 -18.81 15.59 3.58
N ASP A 64 -17.92 14.96 2.79
CA ASP A 64 -18.20 14.55 1.42
C ASP A 64 -18.79 13.15 1.44
N SER A 65 -20.10 13.03 1.21
CA SER A 65 -20.73 11.73 0.95
C SER A 65 -20.14 11.15 -0.34
N THR A 66 -19.37 10.07 -0.24
CA THR A 66 -18.94 9.34 -1.44
C THR A 66 -19.89 8.21 -1.74
N ASP A 67 -20.29 8.17 -3.00
CA ASP A 67 -20.93 7.01 -3.60
C ASP A 67 -19.81 6.00 -3.88
N ASP A 68 -19.49 5.13 -2.90
CA ASP A 68 -18.38 4.14 -2.87
C ASP A 68 -18.34 3.16 -4.08
N ASN A 69 -19.09 3.44 -5.14
CA ASN A 69 -19.04 2.85 -6.47
C ASN A 69 -17.63 2.83 -7.08
N TYR A 70 -16.79 3.83 -6.78
CA TYR A 70 -15.39 3.84 -7.23
C TYR A 70 -14.45 3.25 -6.16
N THR A 71 -14.11 1.97 -6.32
CA THR A 71 -13.29 1.21 -5.36
C THR A 71 -11.79 1.28 -5.66
N TYR A 72 -10.97 0.87 -4.70
CA TYR A 72 -9.53 0.71 -4.90
C TYR A 72 -9.18 -0.26 -6.04
N HIS A 73 -10.06 -1.22 -6.36
CA HIS A 73 -9.87 -2.12 -7.49
C HIS A 73 -10.11 -1.43 -8.84
N HIS A 74 -11.04 -0.46 -8.91
CA HIS A 74 -11.19 0.39 -10.09
C HIS A 74 -9.93 1.23 -10.29
N LEU A 75 -9.44 1.89 -9.22
CA LEU A 75 -8.17 2.63 -9.26
C LEU A 75 -7.00 1.80 -9.80
N ARG A 76 -6.80 0.58 -9.28
CA ARG A 76 -5.72 -0.28 -9.75
C ARG A 76 -5.88 -0.68 -11.22
N ARG A 77 -7.11 -1.01 -11.64
CA ARG A 77 -7.41 -1.38 -13.02
C ARG A 77 -7.08 -0.23 -13.96
N ASP A 78 -7.59 0.97 -13.68
CA ASP A 78 -7.48 2.12 -14.57
C ASP A 78 -6.02 2.57 -14.72
N LEU A 79 -5.24 2.51 -13.63
CA LEU A 79 -3.80 2.76 -13.67
C LEU A 79 -3.05 1.67 -14.47
N CYS A 80 -3.41 0.39 -14.28
CA CYS A 80 -2.83 -0.71 -15.04
C CYS A 80 -3.17 -0.61 -16.53
N GLU A 81 -4.41 -0.26 -16.89
CA GLU A 81 -4.84 -0.06 -18.28
C GLU A 81 -4.07 1.11 -18.92
N SER A 82 -3.94 2.23 -18.21
CA SER A 82 -3.15 3.38 -18.66
C SER A 82 -1.70 2.99 -18.98
N ILE A 83 -1.07 2.20 -18.12
CA ILE A 83 0.30 1.70 -18.36
C ILE A 83 0.34 0.62 -19.45
N SER A 84 -0.70 -0.19 -19.59
CA SER A 84 -0.76 -1.29 -20.57
C SER A 84 -0.95 -0.80 -22.02
N LEU A 85 -1.43 0.43 -22.21
CA LEU A 85 -1.47 1.09 -23.52
C LEU A 85 -0.07 1.42 -24.07
N CYS A 86 0.96 1.32 -23.23
CA CYS A 86 2.34 1.38 -23.68
C CYS A 86 2.76 0.06 -24.34
N ASP A 87 3.43 0.14 -25.50
CA ASP A 87 3.95 -1.03 -26.23
C ASP A 87 5.07 -1.78 -25.46
N ARG A 88 5.54 -1.22 -24.35
CA ARG A 88 6.51 -1.84 -23.45
C ARG A 88 5.81 -2.61 -22.33
N GLN A 89 6.13 -3.89 -22.18
CA GLN A 89 5.58 -4.72 -21.11
C GLN A 89 6.18 -4.32 -19.75
N PHE A 90 5.35 -3.77 -18.86
CA PHE A 90 5.69 -3.56 -17.46
C PHE A 90 5.18 -4.73 -16.62
N GLY A 91 6.06 -5.36 -15.85
CA GLY A 91 5.67 -6.43 -14.92
C GLY A 91 4.97 -5.87 -13.69
N SER A 92 3.90 -6.53 -13.23
CA SER A 92 3.32 -6.26 -11.91
C SER A 92 3.86 -7.24 -10.87
N ARG A 93 4.34 -6.72 -9.73
CA ARG A 93 4.82 -7.55 -8.62
C ARG A 93 3.68 -8.18 -7.81
N TYR A 94 2.51 -7.55 -7.81
CA TYR A 94 1.37 -7.96 -6.99
C TYR A 94 0.15 -8.14 -7.87
N THR A 95 -0.19 -9.41 -8.12
CA THR A 95 -1.45 -9.79 -8.78
C THR A 95 -2.62 -9.81 -7.79
N VAL A 96 -2.35 -9.94 -6.49
CA VAL A 96 -3.39 -9.92 -5.45
C VAL A 96 -3.89 -8.48 -5.26
N PRO A 97 -5.21 -8.26 -5.31
CA PRO A 97 -5.78 -6.92 -5.26
C PRO A 97 -5.87 -6.33 -3.84
N SER A 98 -5.01 -6.72 -2.88
CA SER A 98 -5.07 -6.19 -1.51
C SER A 98 -4.51 -4.78 -1.39
N ALA A 99 -5.19 -3.91 -0.65
CA ALA A 99 -4.64 -2.66 -0.17
C ALA A 99 -3.99 -2.90 1.18
N HIS A 100 -2.68 -2.68 1.30
CA HIS A 100 -1.98 -2.85 2.57
C HIS A 100 -0.76 -1.95 2.69
N VAL A 101 -0.43 -1.61 3.94
CA VAL A 101 0.82 -0.93 4.31
C VAL A 101 1.68 -1.93 5.07
N THR A 102 2.89 -2.20 4.58
CA THR A 102 3.84 -3.01 5.35
C THR A 102 4.29 -2.24 6.59
N ILE A 103 4.02 -2.78 7.78
CA ILE A 103 4.44 -2.21 9.07
C ILE A 103 5.88 -2.61 9.37
N ALA A 104 6.20 -3.90 9.24
CA ALA A 104 7.50 -4.45 9.58
C ALA A 104 7.85 -5.67 8.72
N ARG A 105 9.14 -6.01 8.64
CA ARG A 105 9.63 -7.27 8.05
C ARG A 105 10.38 -8.06 9.09
N TRP A 106 10.21 -9.38 9.06
CA TRP A 106 11.02 -10.27 9.89
C TRP A 106 12.43 -10.33 9.32
N ALA A 107 13.42 -10.10 10.17
CA ALA A 107 14.82 -10.17 9.79
C ALA A 107 15.62 -10.76 10.96
N LEU A 108 16.50 -11.71 10.63
CA LEU A 108 17.55 -12.15 11.55
C LEU A 108 18.77 -11.27 11.30
N PRO A 109 19.28 -10.57 12.33
CA PRO A 109 20.52 -9.82 12.19
C PRO A 109 21.68 -10.72 11.73
N PRO A 110 22.55 -10.24 10.83
CA PRO A 110 23.71 -11.01 10.39
C PRO A 110 24.69 -11.20 11.56
N GLY A 111 25.34 -12.37 11.60
CA GLY A 111 26.37 -12.67 12.59
C GLY A 111 25.84 -13.25 13.93
N LEU A 112 24.54 -13.49 14.05
CA LEU A 112 23.96 -14.18 15.21
C LEU A 112 23.89 -15.70 15.00
N ASP A 113 23.93 -16.44 16.10
CA ASP A 113 23.61 -17.87 16.10
C ASP A 113 22.12 -18.06 15.81
N ARG A 114 21.84 -18.57 14.60
CA ARG A 114 20.49 -18.76 14.10
C ARG A 114 19.67 -19.70 14.99
N GLU A 115 20.27 -20.75 15.55
CA GLU A 115 19.52 -21.73 16.32
C GLU A 115 19.13 -21.17 17.69
N ALA A 116 20.06 -20.48 18.35
CA ALA A 116 19.79 -19.79 19.62
C ALA A 116 18.73 -18.69 19.48
N GLU A 117 18.79 -17.89 18.41
CA GLU A 117 17.82 -16.84 18.13
C GLU A 117 16.44 -17.41 17.81
N LEU A 118 16.35 -18.46 16.99
CA LEU A 118 15.09 -19.11 16.66
C LEU A 118 14.40 -19.70 17.90
N ASN A 119 15.16 -20.28 18.83
CA ASN A 119 14.63 -20.75 20.10
C ASN A 119 14.06 -19.59 20.94
N THR A 120 14.77 -18.47 21.02
CA THR A 120 14.32 -17.27 21.75
C THR A 120 13.07 -16.65 21.11
N ILE A 121 13.04 -16.56 19.78
CA ILE A 121 11.89 -16.06 19.02
C ILE A 121 10.68 -16.97 19.22
N SER A 122 10.86 -18.29 19.18
CA SER A 122 9.77 -19.27 19.37
C SER A 122 9.09 -19.11 20.73
N GLN A 123 9.84 -18.76 21.78
CA GLN A 123 9.28 -18.48 23.11
C GLN A 123 8.49 -17.17 23.18
N ARG A 124 8.79 -16.19 22.31
CA ARG A 124 8.12 -14.87 22.27
C ARG A 124 6.98 -14.82 21.27
N ALA A 125 7.01 -15.66 20.24
CA ALA A 125 6.05 -15.67 19.14
C ALA A 125 4.58 -15.76 19.61
N PRO A 126 4.20 -16.62 20.58
CA PRO A 126 2.81 -16.67 21.06
C PRO A 126 2.32 -15.32 21.60
N ARG A 127 3.16 -14.61 22.36
CA ARG A 127 2.79 -13.29 22.90
C ARG A 127 2.62 -12.24 21.81
N ILE A 128 3.42 -12.31 20.75
CA ILE A 128 3.29 -11.40 19.61
C ILE A 128 1.98 -11.69 18.87
N VAL A 129 1.68 -12.96 18.62
CA VAL A 129 0.42 -13.39 18.00
C VAL A 129 -0.78 -12.95 18.84
N ASP A 130 -0.77 -13.24 20.15
CA ASP A 130 -1.86 -12.84 21.07
C ASP A 130 -2.10 -11.33 21.06
N GLN A 131 -1.03 -10.54 20.98
CA GLN A 131 -1.12 -9.09 20.89
C GLN A 131 -1.74 -8.63 19.56
N ILE A 132 -1.34 -9.24 18.44
CA ILE A 132 -1.92 -8.96 17.12
C ILE A 132 -3.42 -9.32 17.11
N GLU A 133 -3.79 -10.50 17.62
CA GLU A 133 -5.19 -10.91 17.70
C GLU A 133 -6.00 -9.99 18.63
N SER A 134 -5.40 -9.54 19.73
CA SER A 134 -6.04 -8.54 20.59
C SER A 134 -6.27 -7.20 19.88
N ILE A 135 -5.35 -6.77 19.02
CA ILE A 135 -5.51 -5.55 18.20
C ILE A 135 -6.62 -5.77 17.17
N ASN A 136 -6.61 -6.89 16.45
CA ASN A 136 -7.60 -7.19 15.43
C ASN A 136 -9.03 -7.29 15.98
N ARG A 137 -9.22 -7.88 17.16
CA ARG A 137 -10.54 -7.91 17.81
C ARG A 137 -11.10 -6.51 18.07
N GLU A 138 -10.22 -5.57 18.38
CA GLU A 138 -10.61 -4.19 18.60
C GLU A 138 -10.84 -3.46 17.27
N LEU A 139 -9.95 -3.60 16.29
CA LEU A 139 -10.14 -2.98 14.97
C LEU A 139 -11.41 -3.47 14.25
N GLN A 140 -11.87 -4.68 14.56
CA GLN A 140 -13.10 -5.26 14.04
C GLN A 140 -14.36 -4.90 14.86
N SER A 141 -14.21 -4.27 16.02
CA SER A 141 -15.34 -3.78 16.81
C SER A 141 -15.72 -2.36 16.40
N ASP A 142 -16.90 -1.92 16.84
CA ASP A 142 -17.37 -0.54 16.72
C ASP A 142 -16.98 0.32 17.95
N ASP A 143 -16.15 -0.21 18.85
CA ASP A 143 -15.74 0.45 20.10
C ASP A 143 -14.23 0.29 20.29
N TRP A 144 -13.47 1.30 19.83
CA TRP A 144 -12.01 1.30 19.82
C TRP A 144 -11.46 2.00 21.06
N HIS A 145 -11.23 1.27 22.15
CA HIS A 145 -10.74 1.85 23.40
C HIS A 145 -9.28 2.33 23.36
N ARG A 146 -8.41 1.68 22.58
CA ARG A 146 -6.98 2.05 22.38
C ARG A 146 -6.80 3.07 21.27
N PHE A 147 -7.64 3.01 20.23
CA PHE A 147 -7.47 3.78 19.00
C PHE A 147 -8.45 4.96 18.86
N GLY A 148 -9.46 5.06 19.72
CA GLY A 148 -10.38 6.18 19.77
C GLY A 148 -11.62 5.97 18.90
N ASP A 149 -11.79 6.80 17.87
CA ASP A 149 -12.96 6.72 16.98
C ASP A 149 -12.67 5.72 15.84
N PRO A 150 -13.48 4.67 15.63
CA PRO A 150 -13.35 3.74 14.50
C PRO A 150 -13.29 4.40 13.11
N HIS A 151 -13.89 5.59 12.95
CA HIS A 151 -13.80 6.35 11.70
C HIS A 151 -12.37 6.84 11.40
N GLN A 152 -11.47 6.89 12.40
CA GLN A 152 -10.04 7.12 12.18
C GLN A 152 -9.34 5.93 11.49
N GLY A 153 -10.02 4.78 11.42
CA GLY A 153 -9.59 3.62 10.63
C GLY A 153 -9.84 3.72 9.14
N GLU A 154 -10.55 4.76 8.69
CA GLU A 154 -10.80 5.02 7.27
C GLU A 154 -9.56 5.62 6.62
N TRP A 155 -9.23 5.14 5.42
CA TRP A 155 -8.14 5.68 4.63
C TRP A 155 -8.59 6.03 3.21
N TRP A 156 -8.40 7.30 2.88
CA TRP A 156 -8.63 7.83 1.54
C TRP A 156 -7.34 7.79 0.72
N VAL A 157 -7.36 7.01 -0.36
CA VAL A 157 -6.19 6.88 -1.23
C VAL A 157 -5.98 8.20 -1.97
N GLY A 158 -4.83 8.83 -1.75
CA GLY A 158 -4.47 10.11 -2.37
C GLY A 158 -4.85 11.36 -1.57
N GLN A 159 -5.29 11.23 -0.31
CA GLN A 159 -5.78 12.36 0.48
C GLN A 159 -4.69 13.39 0.82
N GLU A 160 -3.61 12.96 1.45
CA GLU A 160 -2.48 13.82 1.85
C GLU A 160 -1.51 14.07 0.70
N THR A 161 -1.25 13.04 -0.10
CA THR A 161 -0.36 13.07 -1.26
C THR A 161 -0.93 12.12 -2.30
N GLY A 162 -0.92 12.55 -3.56
CA GLY A 162 -1.39 11.75 -4.69
C GLY A 162 -0.49 10.54 -4.96
N LEU A 163 -0.68 9.91 -6.11
CA LEU A 163 0.13 8.75 -6.49
C LEU A 163 1.58 9.19 -6.76
N GLN A 164 2.51 8.26 -6.63
CA GLN A 164 3.93 8.52 -6.85
C GLN A 164 4.50 7.58 -7.91
N LEU A 165 5.25 8.17 -8.84
CA LEU A 165 6.12 7.42 -9.75
C LEU A 165 7.53 7.45 -9.18
N ASN A 166 7.98 6.30 -8.69
CA ASN A 166 9.30 6.13 -8.10
C ASN A 166 10.20 5.32 -9.04
N LYS A 167 11.48 5.67 -9.11
CA LYS A 167 12.49 4.93 -9.88
C LYS A 167 13.62 4.44 -8.97
N GLY A 168 14.18 3.28 -9.30
CA GLY A 168 15.31 2.73 -8.57
C GLY A 168 15.66 1.32 -9.00
N ARG A 169 16.76 0.80 -8.45
CA ARG A 169 17.29 -0.53 -8.80
C ARG A 169 16.52 -1.67 -8.13
N THR A 170 15.60 -1.32 -7.25
CA THR A 170 14.67 -2.24 -6.59
C THR A 170 13.24 -1.90 -7.00
N TRP A 171 12.37 -2.89 -6.98
CA TRP A 171 10.95 -2.78 -7.37
C TRP A 171 10.16 -1.61 -6.78
N TYR A 172 10.53 -1.08 -5.61
CA TYR A 172 9.80 0.00 -4.95
C TYR A 172 10.38 1.38 -5.23
N GLY A 173 11.48 1.47 -6.00
CA GLY A 173 12.04 2.75 -6.42
C GLY A 173 12.42 3.69 -5.27
N ARG A 174 12.80 3.15 -4.10
CA ARG A 174 13.07 3.93 -2.87
C ARG A 174 14.19 4.98 -2.98
N ASP A 175 14.86 5.03 -4.12
CA ASP A 175 16.03 5.86 -4.33
C ASP A 175 15.65 7.25 -4.90
N CYS A 176 14.52 7.39 -5.61
CA CYS A 176 14.11 8.65 -6.24
C CYS A 176 12.61 8.70 -6.62
N SER A 177 11.90 9.71 -6.12
CA SER A 177 10.55 10.07 -6.60
C SER A 177 10.68 10.94 -7.85
N VAL A 178 10.20 10.45 -8.99
CA VAL A 178 10.23 11.16 -10.28
C VAL A 178 9.06 12.13 -10.38
N TYR A 179 7.87 11.66 -10.00
CA TYR A 179 6.64 12.47 -9.95
C TYR A 179 5.87 12.15 -8.67
N SER A 180 5.30 13.18 -8.06
CA SER A 180 4.38 13.05 -6.93
C SER A 180 3.13 13.87 -7.23
N GLY A 181 1.97 13.22 -7.15
CA GLY A 181 0.68 13.87 -7.24
C GLY A 181 0.39 14.71 -5.99
N GLN A 182 -0.56 15.63 -6.11
CA GLN A 182 -1.05 16.44 -5.01
C GLN A 182 -2.13 15.68 -4.22
N GLY A 183 -2.28 16.01 -2.94
CA GLY A 183 -3.40 15.55 -2.13
C GLY A 183 -4.66 16.38 -2.38
N PHE A 184 -5.83 15.79 -2.22
CA PHE A 184 -7.12 16.48 -2.43
C PHE A 184 -7.75 17.06 -1.15
N ASN A 185 -7.11 16.91 0.01
CA ASN A 185 -7.45 17.62 1.25
C ASN A 185 -6.14 18.10 1.91
N PRO A 186 -5.64 19.29 1.53
CA PRO A 186 -4.47 19.90 2.15
C PRO A 186 -4.75 20.46 3.56
#